data_AF-A0A1Y4NXG7-F1
#
_entry.id   AF-A0A1Y4NXG7-F1
#
_cell.length_a   1.000
_cell.length_b   1.000
_cell.length_c   1.000
_cell.angle_alpha   90.00
_cell.angle_beta   90.00
_cell.angle_gamma   90.00
#
_symmetry.space_group_name_H-M   'P 1'
#
loop_
_entity.id
_entity.type
_entity.pdbx_description
1 polymer ?
#
loop_
_entity_poly.entity_id
_entity_poly.type
_entity_poly.pdbx_seq_one_letter_code
_entity_poly.pdbx_strand_id
1 'polypeptide(L)'
;MAEKKKRFIGYDYKEVTAEPVRLSLLLDGYESFGWEVIENAGTTAGNGIYNPGVPAKQQGKQTVRLRRERKIINKAELTRLQSNFEACISEIDALERAKTTRPTLTSITVGIIGTAFMAGSVFAVTAQPPLIILSIILAVPGFFGWLVPYFLYREMAAKQADKIRPLIEKKYDEIYELCEKGSGLLH
;
A
#
# COMPACT_ATOMS: atom_id res chain seq x y z
N MET A 1 17.50 -53.19 -10.93
CA MET A 1 17.40 -51.76 -11.28
C MET A 1 16.05 -51.27 -10.79
N ALA A 2 16.01 -50.42 -9.77
CA ALA A 2 14.76 -49.97 -9.16
C ALA A 2 14.09 -48.92 -10.06
N GLU A 3 12.94 -49.30 -10.63
CA GLU A 3 12.10 -48.43 -11.43
C GLU A 3 11.55 -47.31 -10.52
N LYS A 4 12.10 -46.11 -10.67
CA LYS A 4 11.71 -44.91 -9.91
C LYS A 4 10.31 -44.51 -10.37
N LYS A 5 9.28 -45.13 -9.79
CA LYS A 5 7.86 -44.87 -10.03
C LYS A 5 7.63 -43.37 -9.99
N LYS A 6 7.42 -42.72 -11.14
CA LYS A 6 7.10 -41.28 -11.22
C LYS A 6 5.80 -41.08 -10.44
N ARG A 7 5.92 -40.58 -9.20
CA ARG A 7 4.78 -40.23 -8.36
C ARG A 7 4.02 -39.16 -9.13
N PHE A 8 2.75 -39.42 -9.47
CA PHE A 8 1.91 -38.40 -10.05
C PHE A 8 1.77 -37.25 -9.04
N ILE A 9 2.32 -36.10 -9.40
CA ILE A 9 2.24 -34.85 -8.65
C ILE A 9 1.25 -33.97 -9.42
N GLY A 10 0.09 -33.73 -8.81
CA GLY A 10 -0.85 -32.72 -9.27
C GLY A 10 -0.45 -31.36 -8.70
N TYR A 11 -0.61 -30.30 -9.48
CA TYR A 11 -0.31 -28.93 -9.06
C TYR A 11 -1.59 -28.10 -8.94
N ASP A 12 -1.65 -27.28 -7.90
CA ASP A 12 -2.57 -26.15 -7.77
C ASP A 12 -1.87 -24.91 -8.34
N TYR A 13 -2.61 -24.05 -9.04
CA TYR A 13 -2.08 -22.82 -9.65
C TYR A 13 -2.72 -21.58 -9.01
N LYS A 14 -1.96 -20.51 -8.86
CA LYS A 14 -2.43 -19.22 -8.36
C LYS A 14 -1.77 -18.08 -9.14
N GLU A 15 -2.53 -17.03 -9.42
CA GLU A 15 -2.00 -15.78 -9.96
C GLU A 15 -2.02 -14.72 -8.87
N VAL A 16 -0.92 -13.99 -8.70
CA VAL A 16 -0.79 -12.90 -7.74
C VAL A 16 -0.41 -11.63 -8.49
N THR A 17 -1.18 -10.56 -8.30
CA THR A 17 -0.92 -9.25 -8.90
C THR A 17 -0.61 -8.25 -7.80
N ALA A 18 0.60 -7.68 -7.80
CA ALA A 18 1.05 -6.75 -6.77
C ALA A 18 1.97 -5.66 -7.34
N GLU A 19 2.21 -4.62 -6.54
CA GLU A 19 3.24 -3.63 -6.87
C GLU A 19 4.64 -4.27 -6.79
N PRO A 20 5.58 -3.92 -7.68
CA PRO A 20 6.91 -4.53 -7.72
C PRO A 20 7.67 -4.48 -6.38
N VAL A 21 7.52 -3.39 -5.62
CA VAL A 21 8.13 -3.24 -4.29
C VAL A 21 7.59 -4.29 -3.30
N ARG A 22 6.31 -4.67 -3.44
CA ARG A 22 5.63 -5.67 -2.60
C ARG A 22 5.78 -7.08 -3.14
N LEU A 23 6.02 -7.22 -4.44
CA LEU A 23 6.05 -8.51 -5.11
C LEU A 23 7.14 -9.41 -4.53
N SER A 24 8.35 -8.91 -4.33
CA SER A 24 9.45 -9.71 -3.75
C SER A 24 9.10 -10.27 -2.37
N LEU A 25 8.52 -9.45 -1.48
CA LEU A 25 8.07 -9.89 -0.16
C LEU A 25 6.95 -10.94 -0.24
N LEU A 26 5.99 -10.72 -1.15
CA LEU A 26 4.91 -11.67 -1.36
C LEU A 26 5.45 -13.02 -1.84
N LEU A 27 6.39 -13.02 -2.79
CA LEU A 27 6.99 -14.24 -3.32
C LEU A 27 7.73 -15.03 -2.25
N ASP A 28 8.54 -14.37 -1.43
CA ASP A 28 9.26 -14.98 -0.30
C ASP A 28 8.28 -15.58 0.74
N GLY A 29 7.22 -14.84 1.06
CA GLY A 29 6.16 -15.35 1.93
C GLY A 29 5.40 -16.54 1.34
N TYR A 30 5.09 -16.50 0.04
CA TYR A 30 4.41 -17.61 -0.65
C TYR A 30 5.27 -18.87 -0.76
N GLU A 31 6.59 -18.72 -0.89
CA GLU A 31 7.55 -19.83 -0.86
C GLU A 31 7.46 -20.59 0.48
N SER A 32 7.33 -19.87 1.59
CA SER A 32 7.10 -20.43 2.93
C SER A 32 5.79 -21.21 3.07
N PHE A 33 4.87 -21.12 2.10
CA PHE A 33 3.62 -21.89 2.04
C PHE A 33 3.62 -22.96 0.92
N GLY A 34 4.79 -23.20 0.31
CA GLY A 34 5.04 -24.24 -0.70
C GLY A 34 4.72 -23.81 -2.13
N TRP A 35 4.54 -22.51 -2.38
CA TRP A 35 4.32 -22.00 -3.73
C TRP A 35 5.64 -21.70 -4.43
N GLU A 36 5.80 -22.24 -5.63
CA GLU A 36 6.95 -22.00 -6.51
C GLU A 36 6.56 -21.05 -7.64
N VAL A 37 7.48 -20.15 -8.00
CA VAL A 37 7.33 -19.29 -9.18
C VAL A 37 7.48 -20.09 -10.46
N ILE A 38 6.57 -19.89 -11.41
CA ILE A 38 6.69 -20.49 -12.73
C ILE A 38 7.55 -19.58 -13.59
N GLU A 39 8.87 -19.83 -13.65
CA GLU A 39 9.85 -19.03 -14.42
C GLU A 39 9.45 -18.81 -15.89
N ASN A 40 8.77 -19.79 -16.50
CA ASN A 40 8.35 -19.76 -17.91
C ASN A 40 6.99 -19.09 -18.15
N ALA A 41 6.24 -18.78 -17.10
CA ALA A 41 5.08 -17.91 -17.21
C ALA A 41 5.61 -16.48 -17.10
N GLY A 42 6.24 -16.01 -18.18
CA GLY A 42 6.87 -14.70 -18.23
C GLY A 42 6.00 -13.69 -17.52
N THR A 43 6.59 -12.95 -16.57
CA THR A 43 5.94 -11.94 -15.72
C THR A 43 4.99 -11.14 -16.60
N THR A 44 3.73 -11.57 -16.65
CA THR A 44 2.82 -11.06 -17.66
C THR A 44 2.31 -9.82 -17.01
N ALA A 45 3.05 -8.75 -17.27
CA ALA A 45 2.70 -7.39 -16.96
C ALA A 45 1.21 -7.18 -17.18
N GLY A 46 0.41 -7.25 -16.11
CA GLY A 46 -0.92 -6.68 -16.09
C GLY A 46 -0.76 -5.17 -16.29
N ASN A 47 -0.79 -4.72 -17.54
CA ASN A 47 -0.70 -3.31 -17.92
C ASN A 47 0.57 -2.54 -17.47
N GLY A 48 1.75 -3.17 -17.47
CA GLY A 48 2.99 -2.43 -17.21
C GLY A 48 4.25 -3.21 -17.58
N ILE A 49 4.79 -2.95 -18.77
CA ILE A 49 6.10 -3.46 -19.21
C ILE A 49 7.11 -3.24 -18.09
N TYR A 50 7.80 -4.30 -17.63
CA TYR A 50 8.96 -4.17 -16.75
C TYR A 50 10.02 -3.37 -17.49
N ASN A 51 10.11 -2.08 -17.18
CA ASN A 51 11.08 -1.18 -17.75
C ASN A 51 12.25 -1.08 -16.77
N PRO A 52 13.42 -1.69 -17.07
CA PRO A 52 14.58 -1.65 -16.18
C PRO A 52 15.15 -0.23 -15.94
N GLY A 53 14.69 0.77 -16.71
CA GLY A 53 15.01 2.18 -16.52
C GLY A 53 14.05 2.97 -15.61
N VAL A 54 12.97 2.36 -15.09
CA VAL A 54 11.96 3.05 -14.27
C VAL A 54 12.06 2.56 -12.82
N PRO A 55 12.13 3.48 -11.82
CA PRO A 55 12.19 3.09 -10.41
C PRO A 55 10.98 2.25 -10.02
N ALA A 56 11.17 1.25 -9.15
CA ALA A 56 10.13 0.29 -8.76
C ALA A 56 8.82 0.92 -8.25
N LYS A 57 8.86 2.16 -7.72
CA LYS A 57 7.67 2.93 -7.32
C LYS A 57 6.79 3.42 -8.47
N GLN A 58 7.33 3.48 -9.69
CA GLN A 58 6.66 3.98 -10.89
C GLN A 58 6.34 2.86 -11.89
N GLN A 59 6.70 1.62 -11.57
CA GLN A 59 6.34 0.47 -12.38
C GLN A 59 4.89 0.07 -12.11
N GLY A 60 4.17 -0.32 -13.16
CA GLY A 60 2.81 -0.85 -13.06
C GLY A 60 2.75 -2.13 -12.23
N LYS A 61 1.53 -2.55 -11.88
CA LYS A 61 1.31 -3.81 -11.16
C LYS A 61 1.84 -4.98 -11.99
N GLN A 62 2.55 -5.89 -11.33
CA GLN A 62 3.10 -7.09 -11.95
C GLN A 62 2.28 -8.30 -11.53
N THR A 63 1.98 -9.17 -12.50
CA THR A 63 1.27 -10.44 -12.25
C THR A 63 2.24 -11.60 -12.39
N VAL A 64 2.31 -12.43 -11.35
CA VAL A 64 3.13 -13.65 -11.30
C VAL A 64 2.25 -14.87 -11.13
N ARG A 65 2.57 -15.94 -11.84
CA ARG A 65 1.94 -17.25 -11.70
C ARG A 65 2.77 -18.14 -10.79
N LEU A 66 2.10 -18.72 -9.80
CA LEU A 66 2.65 -19.63 -8.81
C LEU A 66 2.03 -21.01 -9.00
N ARG A 67 2.80 -22.06 -8.73
CA ARG A 67 2.32 -23.44 -8.65
C ARG A 67 2.68 -24.02 -7.28
N ARG A 68 1.86 -24.95 -6.78
CA ARG A 68 2.13 -25.68 -5.53
C ARG A 68 1.68 -27.12 -5.67
N GLU A 69 2.36 -28.07 -5.03
CA GLU A 69 1.90 -29.46 -5.02
C GLU A 69 0.53 -29.61 -4.33
N ARG A 70 -0.37 -30.40 -4.91
CA ARG A 70 -1.73 -30.60 -4.39
C ARG A 70 -1.77 -31.51 -3.16
N LYS A 71 -0.75 -32.34 -2.95
CA LYS A 71 -0.65 -33.30 -1.83
C LYS A 71 0.19 -32.72 -0.69
N ILE A 72 -0.43 -31.88 0.14
CA ILE A 72 0.19 -31.33 1.34
C ILE A 72 -0.52 -31.90 2.57
N ILE A 73 0.27 -32.35 3.55
CA ILE A 73 -0.21 -33.03 4.76
C ILE A 73 -1.12 -32.09 5.58
N ASN A 74 -0.75 -30.81 5.71
CA ASN A 74 -1.45 -29.80 6.52
C ASN A 74 -2.13 -28.68 5.70
N LYS A 75 -2.82 -29.03 4.60
CA LYS A 75 -3.40 -28.04 3.66
C LYS A 75 -4.34 -27.03 4.32
N ALA A 76 -5.17 -27.46 5.26
CA ALA A 76 -6.15 -26.60 5.92
C ALA A 76 -5.48 -25.53 6.79
N GLU A 77 -4.47 -25.92 7.58
CA GLU A 77 -3.70 -24.99 8.42
C GLU A 77 -2.87 -24.02 7.59
N LEU A 78 -2.19 -24.50 6.54
CA LEU A 78 -1.45 -23.65 5.62
C LEU A 78 -2.35 -22.63 4.92
N THR A 79 -3.57 -23.01 4.55
CA THR A 79 -4.53 -22.08 3.94
C THR A 79 -4.97 -21.01 4.94
N ARG A 80 -5.18 -21.39 6.21
CA ARG A 80 -5.49 -20.43 7.28
C ARG A 80 -4.32 -19.48 7.53
N LEU A 81 -3.10 -20.00 7.58
CA LEU A 81 -1.89 -19.21 7.82
C LEU A 81 -1.60 -18.26 6.66
N GLN A 82 -1.78 -18.73 5.43
CA GLN A 82 -1.72 -17.91 4.22
C GLN A 82 -2.78 -16.79 4.25
N SER A 83 -4.03 -17.09 4.63
CA SER A 83 -5.07 -16.06 4.75
C SER A 83 -4.72 -15.01 5.81
N ASN A 84 -4.09 -15.40 6.92
CA ASN A 84 -3.62 -14.47 7.94
C ASN A 84 -2.47 -13.59 7.43
N PHE A 85 -1.53 -14.17 6.69
CA PHE A 85 -0.45 -13.44 6.04
C PHE A 85 -0.99 -12.41 5.02
N GLU A 86 -1.92 -12.83 4.16
CA GLU A 86 -2.58 -11.93 3.19
C GLU A 86 -3.34 -10.79 3.90
N ALA A 87 -4.00 -11.09 5.03
CA ALA A 87 -4.64 -10.07 5.87
C ALA A 87 -3.62 -9.08 6.43
N CYS A 88 -2.49 -9.53 7.00
CA CYS A 88 -1.44 -8.66 7.50
C CYS A 88 -0.88 -7.73 6.43
N ILE A 89 -0.66 -8.23 5.21
CA ILE A 89 -0.19 -7.41 4.08
C ILE A 89 -1.23 -6.35 3.70
N SER A 90 -2.51 -6.72 3.64
CA SER A 90 -3.58 -5.76 3.34
C SER A 90 -3.69 -4.66 4.40
N GLU A 91 -3.40 -4.98 5.67
CA GLU A 91 -3.33 -4.01 6.75
C GLU A 91 -2.13 -3.06 6.59
N ILE A 92 -0.95 -3.58 6.20
CA ILE A 92 0.23 -2.76 5.90
C ILE A 92 -0.09 -1.78 4.76
N ASP A 93 -0.72 -2.24 3.68
CA ASP A 93 -1.12 -1.37 2.56
C ASP A 93 -2.13 -0.30 3.00
N ALA A 94 -3.08 -0.65 3.87
CA ALA A 94 -4.02 0.31 4.45
C ALA A 94 -3.30 1.35 5.32
N LEU A 95 -2.31 0.93 6.13
CA LEU A 95 -1.50 1.82 6.96
C LEU A 95 -0.63 2.77 6.11
N GLU A 96 -0.03 2.27 5.04
CA GLU A 96 0.75 3.11 4.10
C GLU A 96 -0.13 4.13 3.38
N ARG A 97 -1.34 3.74 2.97
CA ARG A 97 -2.32 4.69 2.40
C ARG A 97 -2.82 5.70 3.42
N ALA A 98 -2.96 5.31 4.68
CA ALA A 98 -3.36 6.22 5.75
C ALA A 98 -2.29 7.30 6.02
N LYS A 99 -1.00 6.96 5.82
CA LYS A 99 0.13 7.89 5.96
C LYS A 99 0.02 9.08 5.00
N THR A 100 -0.42 8.86 3.76
CA THR A 100 -0.51 9.91 2.73
C THR A 100 -1.89 10.55 2.67
N THR A 101 -2.96 9.78 2.88
CA THR A 101 -4.34 10.28 2.77
C THR A 101 -4.69 11.28 3.87
N ARG A 102 -4.29 11.05 5.13
CA ARG A 102 -4.65 11.96 6.24
C ARG A 102 -4.04 13.36 6.08
N PRO A 103 -2.72 13.51 5.86
CA PRO A 103 -2.13 14.84 5.65
C PRO A 103 -2.69 15.52 4.41
N THR A 104 -2.91 14.77 3.33
CA THR A 104 -3.45 15.31 2.07
C THR A 104 -4.86 15.85 2.26
N LEU A 105 -5.75 15.09 2.92
CA LEU A 105 -7.12 15.52 3.19
C LEU A 105 -7.13 16.80 4.03
N THR A 106 -6.32 16.85 5.10
CA THR A 106 -6.24 18.05 5.93
C THR A 106 -5.73 19.26 5.14
N SER A 107 -4.69 19.10 4.32
CA SER A 107 -4.20 20.19 3.46
C SER A 107 -5.24 20.68 2.45
N ILE A 108 -6.00 19.76 1.84
CA ILE A 108 -7.09 20.12 0.90
C ILE A 108 -8.19 20.89 1.64
N THR A 109 -8.62 20.43 2.82
CA THR A 109 -9.65 21.13 3.60
C THR A 109 -9.20 22.54 3.99
N VAL A 110 -7.95 22.72 4.44
CA VAL A 110 -7.41 24.05 4.77
C VAL A 110 -7.35 24.94 3.53
N GLY A 111 -6.98 24.39 2.36
CA GLY A 111 -6.98 25.13 1.10
C GLY A 111 -8.38 25.57 0.64
N ILE A 112 -9.38 24.71 0.79
CA ILE A 112 -10.79 25.04 0.47
C ILE A 112 -11.29 26.17 1.39
N ILE A 113 -10.99 26.07 2.69
CA ILE A 113 -11.33 27.11 3.65
C ILE A 113 -10.65 28.44 3.26
N GLY A 114 -9.34 28.44 3.01
CA GLY A 114 -8.62 29.64 2.57
C GLY A 114 -9.22 30.27 1.30
N THR A 115 -9.63 29.44 0.34
CA THR A 115 -10.28 29.90 -0.90
C THR A 115 -11.65 30.53 -0.63
N ALA A 116 -12.44 29.97 0.28
CA ALA A 116 -13.73 30.54 0.68
C ALA A 116 -13.57 31.91 1.38
N PHE A 117 -12.57 32.05 2.24
CA PHE A 117 -12.22 33.33 2.89
C PHE A 117 -11.77 34.38 1.85
N MET A 118 -10.95 33.99 0.87
CA MET A 118 -10.55 34.88 -0.23
C MET A 118 -11.76 35.31 -1.08
N ALA A 119 -12.64 34.38 -1.46
CA ALA A 119 -13.84 34.71 -2.21
C ALA A 119 -14.77 35.67 -1.43
N GLY A 120 -14.98 35.41 -0.14
CA GLY A 120 -15.76 36.30 0.72
C GLY A 120 -15.15 37.70 0.85
N SER A 121 -13.82 37.82 0.88
CA SER A 121 -13.14 39.13 0.89
C SER A 121 -13.43 39.95 -0.37
N VAL A 122 -13.48 39.31 -1.54
CA VAL A 122 -13.79 39.95 -2.82
C VAL A 122 -15.26 40.39 -2.84
N PHE A 123 -16.18 39.52 -2.44
CA PHE A 123 -17.61 39.85 -2.37
C PHE A 123 -17.91 41.01 -1.40
N ALA A 124 -17.21 41.08 -0.26
CA ALA A 124 -17.37 42.15 0.72
C ALA A 124 -16.96 43.53 0.19
N VAL A 125 -15.97 43.59 -0.71
CA VAL A 125 -15.55 44.83 -1.38
C VAL A 125 -16.48 45.23 -2.52
N THR A 126 -17.05 44.26 -3.24
CA THR A 126 -17.95 44.53 -4.38
C THR A 126 -19.40 44.78 -3.99
N ALA A 127 -19.78 44.51 -2.73
CA ALA A 127 -21.13 44.77 -2.23
C ALA A 127 -21.45 46.27 -2.16
N GLN A 128 -22.73 46.62 -2.28
CA GLN A 128 -23.22 47.99 -2.12
C GLN A 128 -24.20 48.04 -0.94
N PRO A 129 -23.90 48.78 0.15
CA PRO A 129 -22.68 49.56 0.40
C PRO A 129 -21.42 48.69 0.66
N PRO A 130 -20.22 49.16 0.29
CA PRO A 130 -18.99 48.39 0.39
C PRO A 130 -18.57 48.16 1.85
N LEU A 131 -18.30 46.90 2.20
CA LEU A 131 -17.92 46.47 3.54
C LEU A 131 -16.39 46.24 3.62
N ILE A 132 -15.62 47.32 3.51
CA ILE A 132 -14.15 47.30 3.46
C ILE A 132 -13.53 46.68 4.73
N ILE A 133 -14.13 46.91 5.90
CA ILE A 133 -13.64 46.33 7.16
C ILE A 133 -13.77 44.80 7.14
N LEU A 134 -14.88 44.29 6.58
CA LEU A 134 -15.13 42.85 6.47
C LEU A 134 -14.16 42.18 5.50
N SER A 135 -13.78 42.85 4.41
CA SER A 135 -12.81 42.30 3.45
C SER A 135 -11.41 42.17 4.04
N ILE A 136 -10.95 43.15 4.83
CA ILE A 136 -9.63 43.11 5.49
C ILE A 136 -9.59 41.98 6.53
N ILE A 137 -10.66 41.84 7.33
CA ILE A 137 -10.77 40.77 8.33
C ILE A 137 -10.79 39.38 7.69
N LEU A 138 -11.39 39.21 6.50
CA LEU A 138 -11.40 37.95 5.76
C LEU A 138 -10.10 37.68 4.97
N ALA A 139 -9.45 38.72 4.44
CA ALA A 139 -8.27 38.58 3.59
C ALA A 139 -7.06 38.06 4.38
N VAL A 140 -6.84 38.55 5.61
CA VAL A 140 -5.74 38.12 6.49
C VAL A 140 -5.76 36.59 6.71
N PRO A 141 -6.86 35.97 7.20
CA PRO A 141 -6.95 34.52 7.34
C PRO A 141 -6.96 33.78 5.99
N GLY A 142 -7.42 34.40 4.90
CA GLY A 142 -7.31 33.83 3.55
C GLY A 142 -5.85 33.61 3.12
N PHE A 143 -4.99 34.61 3.32
CA PHE A 143 -3.55 34.49 3.04
C PHE A 143 -2.84 33.49 3.94
N PHE A 144 -3.12 33.51 5.26
CA PHE A 144 -2.59 32.51 6.17
C PHE A 144 -3.07 31.10 5.82
N GLY A 145 -4.32 30.95 5.37
CA GLY A 145 -4.90 29.68 4.91
C GLY A 145 -4.18 29.05 3.72
N TRP A 146 -3.38 29.81 2.96
CA TRP A 146 -2.54 29.28 1.88
C TRP A 146 -1.11 28.95 2.30
N LEU A 147 -0.56 29.63 3.30
CA LEU A 147 0.80 29.38 3.80
C LEU A 147 0.86 28.21 4.81
N VAL A 148 -0.16 28.12 5.66
CA VAL A 148 -0.28 27.14 6.74
C VAL A 148 -0.38 25.66 6.27
N PRO A 149 -1.05 25.30 5.15
CA PRO A 149 -1.13 23.92 4.67
C PRO A 149 0.21 23.26 4.42
N TYR A 150 1.21 24.02 3.93
CA TYR A 150 2.53 23.48 3.63
C TYR A 150 3.28 23.07 4.90
N PHE A 151 3.23 23.92 5.92
CA PHE A 151 3.86 23.65 7.20
C PHE A 151 3.15 22.52 7.96
N LEU A 152 1.82 22.58 8.02
CA LEU A 152 0.99 21.54 8.63
C LEU A 152 1.18 20.19 7.96
N TYR A 153 1.21 20.13 6.63
CA TYR A 153 1.44 18.89 5.89
C TYR A 153 2.76 18.25 6.30
N ARG A 154 3.84 19.04 6.34
CA ARG A 154 5.19 18.54 6.59
C ARG A 154 5.34 18.00 8.02
N GLU A 155 4.82 18.71 9.02
CA GLU A 155 4.84 18.23 10.41
C GLU A 155 3.92 17.03 10.64
N MET A 156 2.70 17.05 10.09
CA MET A 156 1.77 15.93 10.24
C MET A 156 2.27 14.70 9.49
N ALA A 157 2.82 14.85 8.28
CA ALA A 157 3.40 13.74 7.54
C ALA A 157 4.58 13.12 8.31
N ALA A 158 5.43 13.92 8.95
CA ALA A 158 6.51 13.43 9.80
C ALA A 158 5.98 12.69 11.04
N LYS A 159 5.08 13.30 11.82
CA LYS A 159 4.48 12.68 13.01
C LYS A 159 3.71 11.40 12.67
N GLN A 160 3.02 11.38 11.54
CA GLN A 160 2.28 10.21 11.06
C GLN A 160 3.23 9.12 10.56
N ALA A 161 4.35 9.50 9.92
CA ALA A 161 5.41 8.56 9.54
C ALA A 161 6.01 7.87 10.77
N ASP A 162 6.33 8.63 11.81
CA ASP A 162 6.97 8.12 13.04
C ASP A 162 6.05 7.19 13.83
N LYS A 163 4.73 7.41 13.81
CA LYS A 163 3.77 6.51 14.45
C LYS A 163 3.48 5.26 13.65
N ILE A 164 3.42 5.38 12.32
CA ILE A 164 3.07 4.24 11.45
C ILE A 164 4.27 3.32 11.25
N ARG A 165 5.51 3.84 11.22
CA ARG A 165 6.72 3.05 11.05
C ARG A 165 6.85 1.88 12.05
N PRO A 166 6.74 2.08 13.38
CA PRO A 166 6.83 0.97 14.34
C PRO A 166 5.64 -0.01 14.23
N LEU A 167 4.46 0.46 13.79
CA LEU A 167 3.32 -0.42 13.55
C LEU A 167 3.54 -1.32 12.33
N ILE A 168 4.14 -0.78 11.26
CA ILE A 168 4.53 -1.55 10.07
C ILE A 168 5.62 -2.56 10.44
N GLU A 169 6.62 -2.16 11.23
CA GLU A 169 7.70 -3.03 11.69
C GLU A 169 7.17 -4.24 12.46
N LYS A 170 6.28 -3.99 13.44
CA LYS A 170 5.59 -5.07 14.17
C LYS A 170 4.80 -6.02 13.24
N LYS A 171 4.19 -5.49 12.18
CA LYS A 171 3.46 -6.32 11.20
C LYS A 171 4.41 -7.15 10.33
N TYR A 172 5.62 -6.69 10.06
CA TYR A 172 6.65 -7.50 9.42
C TYR A 172 7.13 -8.63 10.33
N ASP A 173 7.27 -8.39 11.63
CA ASP A 173 7.62 -9.44 12.60
C ASP A 173 6.51 -10.51 12.66
N GLU A 174 5.23 -10.10 12.69
CA GLU A 174 4.09 -11.03 12.61
C GLU A 174 4.13 -11.86 11.31
N ILE A 175 4.44 -11.23 10.17
CA ILE A 175 4.60 -11.92 8.89
C ILE A 175 5.72 -12.96 8.97
N TYR A 176 6.88 -12.60 9.55
CA TYR A 176 8.01 -13.51 9.69
C TYR A 176 7.65 -14.75 10.51
N GLU A 177 6.98 -14.58 11.65
CA GLU A 177 6.50 -15.72 12.46
C GLU A 177 5.51 -16.62 11.70
N LEU A 178 4.64 -16.04 10.87
CA LEU A 178 3.70 -16.81 10.04
C LEU A 178 4.44 -17.61 8.97
N CYS A 179 5.44 -17.02 8.33
CA CYS A 179 6.29 -17.70 7.34
C CYS A 179 7.11 -18.83 7.98
N GLU A 180 7.69 -18.61 9.16
CA GLU A 180 8.43 -19.63 9.91
C GLU A 180 7.54 -20.82 10.28
N LYS A 181 6.34 -20.55 10.83
CA LYS A 181 5.33 -21.60 11.12
C LYS A 181 4.89 -22.33 9.86
N GLY A 182 4.75 -21.62 8.73
CA GLY A 182 4.38 -22.20 7.44
C GLY A 182 5.45 -23.16 6.91
N SER A 183 6.71 -22.72 6.91
CA SER A 183 7.86 -23.54 6.50
C SER A 183 8.01 -24.79 7.37
N GLY A 184 7.84 -24.65 8.69
CA GLY A 184 7.87 -25.78 9.63
C GLY A 184 6.72 -26.79 9.48
N LEU A 185 5.63 -26.44 8.78
CA LEU A 185 4.52 -27.36 8.48
C LEU A 185 4.68 -28.06 7.11
N LEU A 186 5.58 -27.58 6.27
CA LEU A 186 5.90 -28.15 4.97
C LEU A 186 7.03 -29.17 5.04
N HIS A 187 8.00 -28.96 5.93
CA HIS A 187 9.13 -29.86 6.21
C HIS A 187 8.83 -30.83 7.35
#